data_AF-A0A3D0LUD7-F1
#
_entry.id   AF-A0A3D0LUD7-F1
#
_cell.length_a   1.000
_cell.length_b   1.000
_cell.length_c   1.000
_cell.angle_alpha   90.00
_cell.angle_beta   90.00
_cell.angle_gamma   90.00
#
_symmetry.space_group_name_H-M   'P 1'
#
loop_
_entity.id
_entity.type
_entity.pdbx_description
1 polymer ?
#
loop_
_entity_poly.entity_id
_entity_poly.type
_entity_poly.pdbx_seq_one_letter_code
_entity_poly.pdbx_strand_id
1 'polypeptide(L)'
;INLARKMEERYGVPYFEGSFYGVSDTSEALRQIARLLVQRGAPEDLPARAEALIRSEEARAWARLAPYKARLQGKRVLLITGGVKSWSVVAALQEVGMEVVGASVKKSTREDKQRIKQLMGEEAHLFEDLAPREMYRMLKEAQADIMMSGGRSQFVALKAKTPWLDINQERHYAYAGYEGVVELVEQIDRAMNNPIWRQVRQPAPWAAENGG
;
A
#
# COMPACT_ATOMS: atom_id res chain seq x y z
N ILE A 1 -3.88 11.80 -16.38
CA ILE A 1 -2.87 12.18 -17.40
C ILE A 1 -3.26 13.42 -18.23
N ASN A 2 -4.55 13.74 -18.42
CA ASN A 2 -4.97 14.79 -19.37
C ASN A 2 -4.42 16.22 -19.14
N LEU A 3 -4.12 16.65 -17.92
CA LEU A 3 -3.57 17.98 -17.69
C LEU A 3 -2.05 18.03 -17.94
N ALA A 4 -1.30 17.10 -17.36
CA ALA A 4 0.16 17.05 -17.48
C ALA A 4 0.59 16.95 -18.96
N ARG A 5 -0.08 16.09 -19.75
CA ARG A 5 0.17 15.99 -21.19
C ARG A 5 -0.09 17.29 -21.94
N LYS A 6 -1.18 18.00 -21.62
CA LYS A 6 -1.48 19.31 -22.22
C LYS A 6 -0.46 20.38 -21.84
N MET A 7 0.10 20.31 -20.62
CA MET A 7 1.16 21.22 -20.18
C MET A 7 2.45 20.99 -20.95
N GLU A 8 2.78 19.73 -21.23
CA GLU A 8 3.90 19.37 -22.11
C GLU A 8 3.67 19.83 -23.55
N GLU A 9 2.53 19.47 -24.16
CA GLU A 9 2.19 19.82 -25.55
C GLU A 9 2.15 21.34 -25.79
N ARG A 10 1.60 22.12 -24.84
CA ARG A 10 1.37 23.56 -25.03
C ARG A 10 2.50 24.44 -24.52
N TYR A 11 3.18 24.02 -23.45
CA TYR A 11 4.15 24.86 -22.75
C TYR A 11 5.53 24.21 -22.62
N GLY A 12 5.73 22.99 -23.13
CA GLY A 12 6.99 22.26 -23.01
C GLY A 12 7.36 21.95 -21.56
N VAL A 13 6.38 21.90 -20.65
CA VAL A 13 6.61 21.53 -19.24
C VAL A 13 6.60 20.01 -19.13
N PRO A 14 7.76 19.35 -18.93
CA PRO A 14 7.83 17.90 -18.89
C PRO A 14 7.14 17.36 -17.64
N TYR A 15 6.70 16.10 -17.70
CA TYR A 15 6.16 15.38 -16.56
C TYR A 15 6.62 13.93 -16.57
N PHE A 16 6.47 13.27 -15.42
CA PHE A 16 6.60 11.83 -15.29
C PHE A 16 5.54 11.32 -14.32
N GLU A 17 5.29 10.01 -14.34
CA GLU A 17 4.50 9.34 -13.32
C GLU A 17 5.43 8.70 -12.29
N GLY A 18 5.28 9.07 -11.03
CA GLY A 18 6.03 8.49 -9.91
C GLY A 18 5.13 8.29 -8.69
N SER A 19 5.67 7.57 -7.71
CA SER A 19 5.02 7.26 -6.43
C SER A 19 5.89 7.74 -5.28
N PHE A 20 5.25 8.16 -4.20
CA PHE A 20 5.90 8.36 -2.90
C PHE A 20 5.42 7.33 -1.87
N TYR A 21 4.81 6.23 -2.30
CA TYR A 21 4.58 5.07 -1.44
C TYR A 21 5.68 4.06 -1.68
N GLY A 22 6.34 3.61 -0.62
CA GLY A 22 7.49 2.71 -0.74
C GLY A 22 8.82 3.48 -0.69
N VAL A 23 9.86 2.79 -0.26
CA VAL A 23 11.21 3.34 -0.17
C VAL A 23 11.77 3.51 -1.59
N SER A 24 11.73 2.46 -2.41
CA SER A 24 12.36 2.47 -3.74
C SER A 24 11.64 3.41 -4.70
N ASP A 25 10.30 3.41 -4.65
CA ASP A 25 9.47 4.33 -5.44
C ASP A 25 9.73 5.79 -5.08
N THR A 26 9.89 6.10 -3.78
CA THR A 26 10.26 7.45 -3.34
C THR A 26 11.62 7.85 -3.89
N SER A 27 12.61 6.97 -3.81
CA SER A 27 13.95 7.20 -4.37
C SER A 27 13.89 7.43 -5.87
N GLU A 28 13.14 6.62 -6.61
CA GLU A 28 13.01 6.74 -8.06
C GLU A 28 12.31 8.06 -8.44
N ALA A 29 11.28 8.46 -7.71
CA ALA A 29 10.63 9.75 -7.93
C ALA A 29 11.61 10.92 -7.72
N LEU A 30 12.48 10.86 -6.70
CA LEU A 30 13.51 11.88 -6.48
C LEU A 30 14.54 11.92 -7.62
N ARG A 31 14.97 10.76 -8.14
CA ARG A 31 15.88 10.68 -9.30
C ARG A 31 15.25 11.31 -10.56
N GLN A 32 14.00 10.98 -10.84
CA GLN A 32 13.27 11.53 -11.99
C GLN A 32 13.07 13.05 -11.87
N ILE A 33 12.70 13.53 -10.68
CA ILE A 33 12.59 14.98 -10.41
C ILE A 33 13.93 15.67 -10.67
N ALA A 34 15.03 15.17 -10.09
CA ALA A 34 16.36 15.75 -10.26
C ALA A 34 16.76 15.79 -11.75
N ARG A 35 16.55 14.68 -12.48
CA ARG A 35 16.83 14.59 -13.92
C ARG A 35 16.05 15.62 -14.73
N LEU A 36 14.75 15.73 -14.51
CA LEU A 36 13.90 16.69 -15.22
C LEU A 36 14.26 18.14 -14.91
N LEU A 37 14.62 18.44 -13.65
CA LEU A 37 15.05 19.78 -13.27
C LEU A 37 16.35 20.19 -13.97
N VAL A 38 17.34 19.29 -14.04
CA VAL A 38 18.60 19.55 -14.78
C VAL A 38 18.32 19.83 -16.26
N GLN A 39 17.43 19.04 -16.90
CA GLN A 39 17.02 19.28 -18.28
C GLN A 39 16.35 20.65 -18.50
N ARG A 40 15.87 21.30 -17.42
CA ARG A 40 15.24 22.63 -17.43
C ARG A 40 16.18 23.74 -16.93
N GLY A 41 17.47 23.47 -16.76
CA GLY A 41 18.48 24.45 -16.39
C GLY A 41 18.79 24.54 -14.90
N ALA A 42 18.38 23.55 -14.10
CA ALA A 42 18.88 23.42 -12.73
C ALA A 42 20.38 23.01 -12.73
N PRO A 43 21.12 23.26 -11.63
CA PRO A 43 22.52 22.89 -11.51
C PRO A 43 22.81 21.41 -11.83
N GLU A 44 23.89 21.15 -12.58
CA GLU A 44 24.28 19.79 -13.01
C GLU A 44 24.64 18.85 -11.84
N ASP A 45 24.97 19.39 -10.66
CA ASP A 45 25.28 18.64 -9.45
C ASP A 45 24.01 18.15 -8.70
N LEU A 46 22.82 18.58 -9.11
CA LEU A 46 21.55 18.22 -8.45
C LEU A 46 21.30 16.70 -8.36
N PRO A 47 21.56 15.88 -9.40
CA PRO A 47 21.41 14.42 -9.30
C PRO A 47 22.37 13.81 -8.27
N ALA A 48 23.60 14.30 -8.16
CA ALA A 48 24.55 13.82 -7.17
C ALA A 48 24.10 14.15 -5.74
N ARG A 49 23.51 15.33 -5.54
CA ARG A 49 22.89 15.74 -4.26
C ARG A 49 21.65 14.90 -3.93
N ALA A 50 20.82 14.60 -4.92
CA ALA A 50 19.67 13.72 -4.77
C ALA A 50 20.11 12.30 -4.36
N GLU A 51 21.14 11.74 -5.01
CA GLU A 51 21.69 10.44 -4.64
C GLU A 51 22.28 10.41 -3.23
N ALA A 52 22.93 11.49 -2.79
CA ALA A 52 23.42 11.59 -1.41
C ALA A 52 22.27 11.53 -0.39
N LEU A 53 21.18 12.27 -0.65
CA LEU A 53 19.98 12.23 0.18
C LEU A 53 19.32 10.85 0.17
N ILE A 54 19.14 10.26 -1.01
CA ILE A 54 18.53 8.94 -1.19
C ILE A 54 19.28 7.91 -0.37
N ARG A 55 20.61 7.84 -0.47
CA ARG A 55 21.41 6.87 0.31
C ARG A 55 21.20 7.02 1.81
N SER A 56 21.17 8.25 2.33
CA SER A 56 20.96 8.48 3.77
C SER A 56 19.55 8.09 4.23
N GLU A 57 18.54 8.43 3.43
CA GLU A 57 17.14 8.20 3.80
C GLU A 57 16.73 6.73 3.61
N GLU A 58 17.20 6.06 2.56
CA GLU A 58 16.99 4.62 2.39
C GLU A 58 17.61 3.83 3.54
N ALA A 59 18.85 4.13 3.92
CA ALA A 59 19.51 3.45 5.04
C ALA A 59 18.71 3.62 6.34
N ARG A 60 18.21 4.84 6.61
CA ARG A 60 17.36 5.12 7.77
C ARG A 60 16.02 4.38 7.70
N ALA A 61 15.34 4.42 6.56
CA ALA A 61 14.04 3.77 6.37
C ALA A 61 14.15 2.25 6.52
N TRP A 62 15.12 1.61 5.85
CA TRP A 62 15.31 0.17 5.92
C TRP A 62 15.68 -0.32 7.33
N ALA A 63 16.54 0.42 8.05
CA ALA A 63 16.85 0.10 9.43
C ALA A 63 15.60 0.11 10.33
N ARG A 64 14.69 1.07 10.12
CA ARG A 64 13.42 1.16 10.87
C ARG A 64 12.38 0.13 10.43
N LEU A 65 12.40 -0.28 9.17
CA LEU A 65 11.49 -1.30 8.62
C LEU A 65 11.90 -2.72 9.01
N ALA A 66 13.19 -2.97 9.28
CA ALA A 66 13.73 -4.31 9.53
C ALA A 66 12.98 -5.10 10.64
N PRO A 67 12.63 -4.52 11.81
CA PRO A 67 11.89 -5.25 12.84
C PRO A 67 10.48 -5.66 12.41
N TYR A 68 9.83 -4.86 11.56
CA TYR A 68 8.49 -5.12 11.07
C TYR A 68 8.50 -6.17 9.95
N LYS A 69 9.48 -6.09 9.03
CA LYS A 69 9.62 -7.04 7.92
C LYS A 69 9.64 -8.49 8.41
N ALA A 70 10.36 -8.78 9.49
CA ALA A 70 10.38 -10.12 10.09
C ALA A 70 9.00 -10.62 10.57
N ARG A 71 8.11 -9.73 11.02
CA ARG A 71 6.76 -10.07 11.51
C ARG A 71 5.71 -10.09 10.41
N LEU A 72 5.93 -9.33 9.35
CA LEU A 72 5.00 -9.11 8.25
C LEU A 72 5.26 -10.00 7.03
N GLN A 73 6.42 -10.66 6.98
CA GLN A 73 6.78 -11.56 5.88
C GLN A 73 5.69 -12.61 5.62
N GLY A 74 5.25 -12.71 4.38
CA GLY A 74 4.22 -13.65 3.90
C GLY A 74 2.80 -13.33 4.36
N LYS A 75 2.56 -12.18 5.00
CA LYS A 75 1.21 -11.79 5.42
C LYS A 75 0.41 -11.29 4.22
N ARG A 76 -0.80 -11.81 4.09
CA ARG A 76 -1.68 -11.60 2.93
C ARG A 76 -2.59 -10.39 3.14
N VAL A 77 -2.65 -9.53 2.14
CA VAL A 77 -3.41 -8.27 2.17
C VAL A 77 -4.51 -8.28 1.13
N LEU A 78 -5.74 -7.99 1.57
CA LEU A 78 -6.84 -7.63 0.67
C LEU A 78 -6.90 -6.10 0.55
N LEU A 79 -6.53 -5.56 -0.62
CA LEU A 79 -6.40 -4.12 -0.85
C LEU A 79 -7.61 -3.55 -1.61
N ILE A 80 -8.45 -2.79 -0.93
CA ILE A 80 -9.64 -2.15 -1.51
C ILE A 80 -9.47 -0.63 -1.48
N THR A 81 -8.68 -0.12 -2.42
CA THR A 81 -8.52 1.32 -2.63
C THR A 81 -9.09 1.76 -3.99
N GLY A 82 -9.23 3.07 -4.16
CA GLY A 82 -9.64 3.65 -5.43
C GLY A 82 -8.44 4.09 -6.26
N GLY A 83 -8.50 3.84 -7.56
CA GLY A 83 -7.72 4.57 -8.56
C GLY A 83 -6.21 4.35 -8.49
N VAL A 84 -5.48 5.45 -8.70
CA VAL A 84 -4.01 5.51 -8.83
C VAL A 84 -3.25 5.01 -7.60
N LYS A 85 -3.89 4.87 -6.43
CA LYS A 85 -3.22 4.40 -5.22
C LYS A 85 -2.93 2.91 -5.22
N SER A 86 -3.64 2.12 -6.03
CA SER A 86 -3.60 0.66 -5.92
C SER A 86 -2.21 0.09 -6.23
N TRP A 87 -1.56 0.51 -7.31
CA TRP A 87 -0.23 -0.03 -7.66
C TRP A 87 0.87 0.45 -6.71
N SER A 88 0.84 1.72 -6.31
CA SER A 88 1.83 2.32 -5.41
C SER A 88 1.82 1.67 -4.03
N VAL A 89 0.63 1.37 -3.50
CA VAL A 89 0.51 0.65 -2.22
C VAL A 89 0.91 -0.81 -2.37
N VAL A 90 0.58 -1.47 -3.49
CA VAL A 90 1.03 -2.85 -3.77
C VAL A 90 2.56 -2.93 -3.73
N ALA A 91 3.27 -2.04 -4.44
CA ALA A 91 4.72 -2.02 -4.46
C ALA A 91 5.31 -1.85 -3.05
N ALA A 92 4.79 -0.88 -2.27
CA ALA A 92 5.23 -0.64 -0.89
C ALA A 92 5.01 -1.85 0.04
N LEU A 93 3.91 -2.59 -0.12
CA LEU A 93 3.63 -3.80 0.65
C LEU A 93 4.59 -4.94 0.31
N GLN A 94 4.92 -5.10 -0.97
CA GLN A 94 5.86 -6.13 -1.43
C GLN A 94 7.30 -5.89 -0.95
N GLU A 95 7.73 -4.62 -0.88
CA GLU A 95 9.04 -4.23 -0.33
C GLU A 95 9.27 -4.74 1.10
N VAL A 96 8.19 -4.76 1.90
CA VAL A 96 8.19 -5.26 3.29
C VAL A 96 7.79 -6.74 3.41
N GLY A 97 7.68 -7.45 2.28
CA GLY A 97 7.47 -8.89 2.24
C GLY A 97 6.02 -9.33 2.43
N MET A 98 5.04 -8.44 2.27
CA MET A 98 3.63 -8.79 2.30
C MET A 98 3.10 -9.16 0.92
N GLU A 99 2.09 -10.02 0.88
CA GLU A 99 1.50 -10.55 -0.35
C GLU A 99 0.12 -9.94 -0.59
N VAL A 100 -0.06 -9.20 -1.68
CA VAL A 100 -1.39 -8.69 -2.02
C VAL A 100 -2.15 -9.78 -2.76
N VAL A 101 -3.14 -10.40 -2.10
CA VAL A 101 -3.92 -11.52 -2.67
C VAL A 101 -5.08 -11.05 -3.53
N GLY A 102 -5.49 -9.79 -3.36
CA GLY A 102 -6.53 -9.19 -4.16
C GLY A 102 -6.51 -7.68 -4.10
N ALA A 103 -6.76 -7.02 -5.23
CA ALA A 103 -6.77 -5.57 -5.34
C ALA A 103 -7.99 -5.06 -6.11
N SER A 104 -8.66 -4.03 -5.60
CA SER A 104 -9.71 -3.33 -6.38
C SER A 104 -9.08 -2.38 -7.40
N VAL A 105 -9.57 -2.45 -8.64
CA VAL A 105 -9.06 -1.68 -9.78
C VAL A 105 -10.12 -0.83 -10.48
N LYS A 106 -11.30 -0.65 -9.85
CA LYS A 106 -12.49 0.02 -10.41
C LYS A 106 -12.20 1.39 -11.03
N LYS A 107 -11.29 2.15 -10.43
CA LYS A 107 -10.96 3.53 -10.82
C LYS A 107 -9.55 3.66 -11.40
N SER A 108 -8.83 2.55 -11.58
CA SER A 108 -7.44 2.54 -12.04
C SER A 108 -7.39 2.67 -13.56
N THR A 109 -6.35 3.33 -14.08
CA THR A 109 -6.15 3.45 -15.53
C THR A 109 -5.76 2.09 -16.13
N ARG A 110 -5.68 2.00 -17.46
CA ARG A 110 -5.20 0.77 -18.13
C ARG A 110 -3.74 0.49 -17.77
N GLU A 111 -2.94 1.54 -17.71
CA GLU A 111 -1.53 1.52 -17.35
C GLU A 111 -1.36 1.08 -15.88
N ASP A 112 -2.16 1.61 -14.96
CA ASP A 112 -2.17 1.18 -13.56
C ASP A 112 -2.50 -0.32 -13.45
N LYS A 113 -3.54 -0.78 -14.15
CA LYS A 113 -3.94 -2.21 -14.15
C LYS A 113 -2.82 -3.12 -14.64
N GLN A 114 -2.08 -2.69 -15.67
CA GLN A 114 -0.93 -3.44 -16.18
C GLN A 114 0.21 -3.51 -15.17
N ARG A 115 0.55 -2.38 -14.52
CA ARG A 115 1.55 -2.36 -13.44
C ARG A 115 1.16 -3.27 -12.29
N ILE A 116 -0.11 -3.23 -11.86
CA ILE A 116 -0.61 -4.10 -10.78
C ILE A 116 -0.47 -5.58 -11.18
N LYS A 117 -0.83 -5.97 -12.41
CA LYS A 117 -0.65 -7.36 -12.87
C LYS A 117 0.81 -7.80 -12.87
N GLN A 118 1.72 -6.92 -13.29
CA GLN A 118 3.16 -7.20 -13.27
C GLN A 118 3.69 -7.38 -11.85
N LEU A 119 3.21 -6.55 -10.90
CA LEU A 119 3.61 -6.62 -9.50
C LEU A 119 3.03 -7.86 -8.82
N MET A 120 1.74 -8.12 -8.97
CA MET A 120 1.05 -9.15 -8.18
C MET A 120 1.18 -10.57 -8.77
N GLY A 121 1.64 -10.73 -10.01
CA GLY A 121 1.72 -12.03 -10.69
C GLY A 121 0.36 -12.58 -11.13
N GLU A 122 0.34 -13.78 -11.72
CA GLU A 122 -0.88 -14.36 -12.31
C GLU A 122 -1.91 -14.84 -11.27
N GLU A 123 -1.49 -15.13 -10.04
CA GLU A 123 -2.36 -15.68 -8.99
C GLU A 123 -3.22 -14.62 -8.27
N ALA A 124 -2.95 -13.35 -8.53
CA ALA A 124 -3.58 -12.24 -7.85
C ALA A 124 -4.92 -11.83 -8.46
N HIS A 125 -5.93 -11.68 -7.61
CA HIS A 125 -7.28 -11.39 -8.05
C HIS A 125 -7.50 -9.88 -8.18
N LEU A 126 -7.72 -9.40 -9.41
CA LEU A 126 -8.11 -8.01 -9.68
C LEU A 126 -9.62 -7.87 -9.77
N PHE A 127 -10.17 -7.02 -8.92
CA PHE A 127 -11.62 -6.83 -8.81
C PHE A 127 -12.05 -5.46 -9.35
N GLU A 128 -12.91 -5.46 -10.38
CA GLU A 128 -13.58 -4.23 -10.84
C GLU A 128 -14.62 -3.75 -9.84
N ASP A 129 -15.33 -4.68 -9.21
CA ASP A 129 -16.18 -4.44 -8.05
C ASP A 129 -16.04 -5.62 -7.11
N LEU A 130 -16.11 -5.37 -5.81
CA LEU A 130 -16.07 -6.42 -4.81
C LEU A 130 -17.17 -6.14 -3.78
N ALA A 131 -18.23 -6.94 -3.83
CA ALA A 131 -19.37 -6.71 -2.97
C ALA A 131 -19.00 -6.96 -1.50
N PRO A 132 -19.62 -6.27 -0.52
CA PRO A 132 -19.38 -6.51 0.91
C PRO A 132 -19.52 -7.97 1.34
N ARG A 133 -20.43 -8.72 0.72
CA ARG A 133 -20.62 -10.15 0.96
C ARG A 133 -19.41 -10.99 0.52
N GLU A 134 -18.80 -10.64 -0.60
CA GLU A 134 -17.62 -11.33 -1.13
C GLU A 134 -16.38 -11.00 -0.31
N MET A 135 -16.18 -9.72 0.03
CA MET A 135 -15.14 -9.29 0.98
C MET A 135 -15.24 -10.10 2.29
N TYR A 136 -16.44 -10.17 2.87
CA TYR A 136 -16.67 -10.94 4.10
C TYR A 136 -16.33 -12.42 3.94
N ARG A 137 -16.73 -13.04 2.82
CA ARG A 137 -16.44 -14.45 2.53
C ARG A 137 -14.93 -14.70 2.47
N MET A 138 -14.20 -13.92 1.69
CA MET A 138 -12.74 -14.05 1.54
C MET A 138 -12.02 -13.94 2.90
N LEU A 139 -12.41 -12.96 3.71
CA LEU A 139 -11.83 -12.76 5.04
C LEU A 139 -12.19 -13.90 6.01
N LYS A 140 -13.44 -14.38 5.98
CA LYS A 140 -13.90 -15.49 6.81
C LYS A 140 -13.23 -16.82 6.44
N GLU A 141 -12.96 -17.03 5.16
CA GLU A 141 -12.21 -18.18 4.62
C GLU A 141 -10.69 -18.04 4.82
N ALA A 142 -10.24 -17.03 5.57
CA ALA A 142 -8.84 -16.75 5.89
C ALA A 142 -7.96 -16.64 4.63
N GLN A 143 -8.48 -16.02 3.56
CA GLN A 143 -7.72 -15.76 2.33
C GLN A 143 -6.80 -14.53 2.46
N ALA A 144 -7.08 -13.64 3.41
CA ALA A 144 -6.23 -12.50 3.75
C ALA A 144 -6.10 -12.33 5.27
N ASP A 145 -4.96 -11.83 5.71
CA ASP A 145 -4.63 -11.61 7.12
C ASP A 145 -4.97 -10.18 7.59
N ILE A 146 -5.06 -9.24 6.65
CA ILE A 146 -5.50 -7.85 6.86
C ILE A 146 -6.27 -7.34 5.63
N MET A 147 -7.27 -6.50 5.87
CA MET A 147 -7.91 -5.72 4.82
C MET A 147 -7.49 -4.24 4.91
N MET A 148 -6.99 -3.69 3.81
CA MET A 148 -6.66 -2.26 3.70
C MET A 148 -7.69 -1.59 2.80
N SER A 149 -8.51 -0.69 3.33
CA SER A 149 -9.60 -0.08 2.56
C SER A 149 -9.94 1.33 3.04
N GLY A 150 -11.17 1.82 2.80
CA GLY A 150 -11.70 3.05 3.40
C GLY A 150 -12.82 2.75 4.39
N GLY A 151 -13.19 3.74 5.22
CA GLY A 151 -14.12 3.54 6.35
C GLY A 151 -15.44 2.85 6.01
N ARG A 152 -15.97 3.05 4.79
CA ARG A 152 -17.20 2.38 4.32
C ARG A 152 -17.16 0.85 4.36
N SER A 153 -15.99 0.22 4.25
CA SER A 153 -15.86 -1.25 4.33
C SER A 153 -15.18 -1.73 5.61
N GLN A 154 -14.81 -0.84 6.55
CA GLN A 154 -14.20 -1.19 7.84
C GLN A 154 -14.96 -2.31 8.57
N PHE A 155 -16.27 -2.14 8.73
CA PHE A 155 -17.09 -3.08 9.50
C PHE A 155 -17.24 -4.45 8.84
N VAL A 156 -16.94 -4.58 7.55
CA VAL A 156 -16.91 -5.89 6.88
C VAL A 156 -15.77 -6.73 7.44
N ALA A 157 -14.56 -6.17 7.55
CA ALA A 157 -13.41 -6.86 8.12
C ALA A 157 -13.56 -7.11 9.62
N LEU A 158 -14.07 -6.13 10.37
CA LEU A 158 -14.26 -6.30 11.82
C LEU A 158 -15.30 -7.38 12.14
N LYS A 159 -16.40 -7.47 11.37
CA LYS A 159 -17.36 -8.59 11.50
C LYS A 159 -16.77 -9.95 11.13
N ALA A 160 -15.78 -9.96 10.23
CA ALA A 160 -14.98 -11.15 9.91
C ALA A 160 -13.84 -11.40 10.92
N LYS A 161 -13.74 -10.61 12.00
CA LYS A 161 -12.67 -10.69 13.02
C LYS A 161 -11.27 -10.59 12.42
N THR A 162 -11.12 -9.80 11.37
CA THR A 162 -9.88 -9.60 10.62
C THR A 162 -9.38 -8.15 10.81
N PRO A 163 -8.06 -7.95 11.00
CA PRO A 163 -7.43 -6.63 11.01
C PRO A 163 -7.87 -5.74 9.83
N TRP A 164 -7.98 -4.45 10.11
CA TRP A 164 -8.33 -3.43 9.13
C TRP A 164 -7.48 -2.18 9.30
N LEU A 165 -7.10 -1.57 8.19
CA LEU A 165 -6.41 -0.29 8.15
C LEU A 165 -7.00 0.63 7.08
N ASP A 166 -7.23 1.90 7.43
CA ASP A 166 -7.63 2.92 6.45
C ASP A 166 -6.43 3.39 5.62
N ILE A 167 -6.55 3.26 4.29
CA ILE A 167 -5.58 3.75 3.29
C ILE A 167 -6.14 4.91 2.45
N ASN A 168 -7.37 5.34 2.75
CA ASN A 168 -8.13 6.34 2.01
C ASN A 168 -8.22 7.68 2.75
N GLN A 169 -9.42 8.26 2.87
CA GLN A 169 -9.61 9.68 3.19
C GLN A 169 -9.73 9.98 4.68
N GLU A 170 -10.08 9.00 5.51
CA GLU A 170 -10.32 9.18 6.94
C GLU A 170 -9.09 8.80 7.78
N ARG A 171 -7.97 8.48 7.11
CA ARG A 171 -6.70 8.14 7.78
C ARG A 171 -6.15 9.34 8.56
N HIS A 172 -5.58 9.04 9.72
CA HIS A 172 -4.96 10.03 10.60
C HIS A 172 -3.46 10.24 10.32
N TYR A 173 -2.85 9.32 9.57
CA TYR A 173 -1.40 9.28 9.35
C TYR A 173 -1.03 9.55 7.90
N ALA A 174 0.14 10.14 7.70
CA ALA A 174 0.75 10.32 6.39
C ALA A 174 1.56 9.08 6.02
N TYR A 175 1.36 8.56 4.80
CA TYR A 175 2.03 7.34 4.32
C TYR A 175 2.98 7.58 3.14
N ALA A 176 3.19 8.84 2.77
CA ALA A 176 4.07 9.20 1.66
C ALA A 176 5.50 9.51 2.13
N GLY A 177 6.48 9.21 1.28
CA GLY A 177 7.91 9.37 1.53
C GLY A 177 8.48 8.30 2.46
N TYR A 178 9.77 8.41 2.73
CA TYR A 178 10.52 7.47 3.59
C TYR A 178 9.91 7.33 4.99
N GLU A 179 9.53 8.44 5.63
CA GLU A 179 8.88 8.41 6.94
C GLU A 179 7.46 7.83 6.86
N GLY A 180 6.73 8.12 5.78
CA GLY A 180 5.37 7.65 5.60
C GLY A 180 5.28 6.15 5.38
N VAL A 181 6.22 5.53 4.65
CA VAL A 181 6.24 4.07 4.50
C VAL A 181 6.55 3.37 5.83
N VAL A 182 7.42 3.94 6.67
CA VAL A 182 7.65 3.40 8.02
C VAL A 182 6.38 3.48 8.86
N GLU A 183 5.69 4.62 8.84
CA GLU A 183 4.42 4.82 9.54
C GLU A 183 3.34 3.84 9.05
N LEU A 184 3.21 3.65 7.74
CA LEU A 184 2.27 2.69 7.15
C LEU A 184 2.51 1.28 7.72
N VAL A 185 3.76 0.84 7.71
CA VAL A 185 4.17 -0.50 8.12
C VAL A 185 4.00 -0.70 9.62
N GLU A 186 4.28 0.33 10.42
CA GLU A 186 4.01 0.34 11.86
C GLU A 186 2.52 0.22 12.16
N GLN A 187 1.66 0.96 11.44
CA GLN A 187 0.21 0.86 11.63
C GLN A 187 -0.34 -0.51 11.18
N ILE A 188 0.20 -1.12 10.11
CA ILE A 188 -0.14 -2.48 9.70
C ILE A 188 0.23 -3.48 10.81
N ASP A 189 1.46 -3.41 11.31
CA ASP A 189 1.94 -4.29 12.37
C ASP A 189 1.08 -4.17 13.63
N ARG A 190 0.78 -2.94 14.05
CA ARG A 190 -0.07 -2.65 15.19
C ARG A 190 -1.49 -3.19 15.00
N ALA A 191 -2.06 -3.03 13.81
CA ALA A 191 -3.40 -3.53 13.49
C ALA A 191 -3.45 -5.05 13.55
N MET A 192 -2.44 -5.75 13.01
CA MET A 192 -2.43 -7.21 12.96
C MET A 192 -2.06 -7.87 14.29
N ASN A 193 -1.09 -7.29 15.02
CA ASN A 193 -0.59 -7.86 16.27
C ASN A 193 -1.36 -7.39 17.52
N ASN A 194 -2.50 -6.73 17.33
CA ASN A 194 -3.36 -6.31 18.44
C ASN A 194 -3.88 -7.54 19.23
N PRO A 195 -3.71 -7.59 20.57
CA PRO A 195 -4.16 -8.72 21.38
C PRO A 195 -5.68 -8.95 21.34
N ILE A 196 -6.47 -7.96 20.91
CA ILE A 196 -7.92 -8.08 20.77
C ILE A 196 -8.32 -9.25 19.87
N TRP A 197 -7.51 -9.57 18.85
CA TRP A 197 -7.81 -10.66 17.92
C TRP A 197 -7.84 -12.02 18.60
N ARG A 198 -7.03 -12.23 19.64
CA ARG A 198 -7.08 -13.45 20.44
C ARG A 198 -8.39 -13.56 21.19
N GLN A 199 -8.87 -12.45 21.77
CA GLN A 199 -10.10 -12.43 22.56
C GLN A 199 -11.34 -12.63 21.68
N VAL A 200 -11.49 -11.86 20.60
CA VAL A 200 -12.70 -11.92 19.77
C VAL A 200 -12.82 -13.22 18.97
N ARG A 201 -11.72 -13.97 18.78
CA ARG A 201 -11.71 -15.26 18.08
C ARG A 201 -11.93 -16.45 19.01
N GLN A 202 -11.96 -16.27 20.32
CA GLN A 202 -12.35 -17.34 21.24
C GLN A 202 -13.81 -17.78 20.98
N PRO A 203 -14.12 -19.07 21.21
CA PRO A 203 -15.50 -19.52 21.29
C PRO A 203 -16.26 -18.72 22.36
N ALA A 204 -17.57 -18.57 22.18
CA ALA A 204 -18.39 -17.96 23.22
C ALA A 204 -18.26 -18.79 24.51
N PRO A 205 -18.10 -18.18 25.70
CA PRO A 205 -17.93 -18.91 26.96
C PRO A 205 -19.04 -19.93 27.22
N TRP A 206 -20.28 -19.59 26.87
CA TRP A 206 -21.46 -20.46 27.02
C TRP A 206 -21.60 -21.53 25.92
N ALA A 207 -20.78 -21.49 24.86
CA ALA A 207 -20.77 -22.55 23.84
C ALA A 207 -19.99 -23.79 24.31
N ALA A 208 -19.14 -23.65 25.33
CA ALA A 208 -18.41 -24.77 25.92
C ALA A 208 -19.26 -25.62 26.89
N GLU A 209 -20.41 -25.12 27.35
CA GLU A 209 -21.24 -25.77 28.37
C GLU A 209 -22.24 -26.80 27.83
N ASN A 210 -22.50 -26.84 26.51
CA ASN A 210 -23.46 -27.77 25.91
C ASN A 210 -22.84 -29.10 25.41
N GLY A 211 -21.69 -29.49 25.97
CA GLY A 211 -20.95 -30.71 25.61
C GLY A 211 -20.84 -31.76 26.73
N GLY A 212 -21.72 -31.69 27.74
CA GLY A 212 -21.82 -32.67 28.84
C GLY A 212 -23.05 -33.54 28.72
#